data_AF-A0A2J5P0E7-F1
#
_entry.id   AF-A0A2J5P0E7-F1
#
_cell.length_a   1.000
_cell.length_b   1.000
_cell.length_c   1.000
_cell.angle_alpha   90.00
_cell.angle_beta   90.00
_cell.angle_gamma   90.00
#
_symmetry.space_group_name_H-M   'P 1'
#
loop_
_entity.id
_entity.type
_entity.pdbx_description
1 polymer ?
#
loop_
_entity_poly.entity_id
_entity_poly.type
_entity_poly.pdbx_seq_one_letter_code
_entity_poly.pdbx_strand_id
1 'polypeptide(L)' 'MNMKKLATLVSAVALSATVSANAMAKDTIALVISTLNNPFFVSLKDGAQKEADKLGYNLVVLDSQNNPAK' A
#
# COMPACT_ATOMS: atom_id res chain seq x y z
N MET A 1 -42.55 -14.15 2.00
CA MET A 1 -41.81 -13.43 0.93
C MET A 1 -41.62 -14.38 -0.24
N ASN A 2 -42.01 -13.99 -1.46
CA ASN A 2 -41.99 -14.89 -2.62
C ASN A 2 -40.54 -15.14 -3.09
N MET A 3 -40.23 -16.37 -3.49
CA MET A 3 -38.88 -16.85 -3.84
C MET A 3 -38.17 -16.01 -4.91
N LYS A 4 -38.94 -15.39 -5.81
CA LYS A 4 -38.43 -14.45 -6.82
C LYS A 4 -37.85 -13.17 -6.20
N LYS A 5 -38.49 -12.63 -5.16
CA LYS A 5 -38.00 -11.43 -4.44
C LYS A 5 -36.74 -11.73 -3.65
N LEU A 6 -36.65 -12.94 -3.08
CA LEU A 6 -35.44 -13.40 -2.37
C LEU A 6 -34.27 -13.57 -3.33
N ALA A 7 -34.49 -14.17 -4.51
CA ALA A 7 -33.46 -14.30 -5.54
C ALA A 7 -32.95 -12.93 -6.03
N THR A 8 -33.85 -11.97 -6.26
CA THR A 8 -33.46 -10.60 -6.67
C THR A 8 -32.65 -9.87 -5.59
N LEU A 9 -32.99 -10.03 -4.30
CA LEU A 9 -32.25 -9.43 -3.19
C LEU A 9 -30.84 -10.04 -3.03
N VAL A 10 -30.71 -11.36 -3.17
CA VAL A 10 -29.41 -12.04 -3.10
C VAL A 10 -28.51 -11.61 -4.26
N SER A 11 -29.05 -11.49 -5.48
CA SER A 11 -28.30 -11.00 -6.63
C SER A 11 -27.86 -9.54 -6.49
N ALA A 12 -28.70 -8.67 -5.92
CA ALA A 12 -28.35 -7.27 -5.68
C ALA A 12 -27.24 -7.11 -4.62
N VAL A 13 -27.28 -7.91 -3.55
CA VAL A 13 -26.21 -7.93 -2.53
C VAL A 13 -24.90 -8.47 -3.13
N ALA A 14 -24.96 -9.53 -3.93
CA ALA A 14 -23.78 -10.10 -4.59
C ALA A 14 -23.12 -9.11 -5.58
N LEU A 15 -23.91 -8.33 -6.34
CA LEU A 15 -23.38 -7.28 -7.22
C LEU A 15 -22.81 -6.08 -6.44
N SER A 16 -23.37 -5.74 -5.28
CA SER A 16 -22.83 -4.65 -4.45
C SER A 16 -21.50 -5.01 -3.78
N ALA A 17 -21.25 -6.30 -3.50
CA ALA A 17 -20.02 -6.77 -2.90
C ALA A 17 -18.82 -6.77 -3.87
N THR A 18 -19.05 -6.87 -5.18
CA THR A 18 -17.98 -6.89 -6.19
C THR A 18 -17.53 -5.50 -6.64
N VAL A 19 -18.33 -4.45 -6.43
CA VAL A 19 -17.95 -3.05 -6.73
C VAL A 19 -16.95 -2.50 -5.72
N SER A 20 -16.94 -3.00 -4.48
CA SER A 20 -16.03 -2.55 -3.41
C SER A 20 -14.63 -3.16 -3.47
N ALA A 21 -14.37 -4.10 -4.39
CA ALA A 21 -13.12 -4.86 -4.44
C ALA A 21 -12.02 -4.24 -5.33
N ASN A 22 -12.31 -3.16 -6.07
CA ASN A 22 -11.46 -2.70 -7.17
C ASN A 22 -10.35 -1.69 -6.81
N ALA A 23 -9.95 -1.52 -5.54
CA ALA A 23 -8.87 -0.59 -5.19
C ALA A 23 -8.13 -0.92 -3.88
N MET A 24 -7.79 -2.19 -3.64
CA MET A 24 -6.92 -2.59 -2.51
C MET A 24 -5.48 -2.90 -2.96
N ALA A 25 -5.00 -2.29 -4.05
CA ALA A 25 -3.57 -2.30 -4.33
C ALA A 25 -2.91 -1.33 -3.35
N LYS A 26 -2.23 -1.87 -2.34
CA LYS A 26 -1.39 -1.05 -1.45
C LYS A 26 -0.30 -0.40 -2.30
N ASP A 27 -0.35 0.91 -2.44
CA ASP A 27 0.59 1.63 -3.28
C ASP A 27 2.03 1.37 -2.83
N THR A 28 2.94 1.29 -3.80
CA THR A 28 4.37 1.17 -3.53
C THR A 28 4.99 2.55 -3.51
N ILE A 29 5.70 2.87 -2.43
CA ILE A 29 6.41 4.14 -2.24
C ILE A 29 7.91 3.86 -2.39
N ALA A 30 8.60 4.66 -3.20
CA ALA A 30 10.05 4.63 -3.31
C ALA A 30 10.67 5.79 -2.51
N LEU A 31 11.57 5.46 -1.60
CA LEU A 31 12.37 6.41 -0.82
C LEU A 31 13.83 6.34 -1.32
N VAL A 32 14.24 7.36 -2.08
CA VAL A 32 15.63 7.51 -2.53
C VAL A 32 16.39 8.37 -1.53
N ILE A 33 17.47 7.83 -0.98
CA ILE A 33 18.31 8.52 0.01
C ILE A 33 19.76 8.57 -0.45
N SER A 34 20.46 9.62 -0.04
CA SER A 34 21.83 9.86 -0.49
C SER A 34 22.79 8.76 -0.05
N THR A 35 22.65 8.23 1.16
CA THR A 35 23.54 7.21 1.73
C THR A 35 22.90 6.50 2.91
N LEU A 36 23.28 5.24 3.18
CA LEU A 36 22.97 4.54 4.44
C LEU A 36 24.17 4.41 5.40
N ASN A 37 25.30 5.04 5.10
CA ASN A 37 26.50 4.99 5.96
C ASN A 37 26.47 5.95 7.16
N ASN A 38 25.39 6.73 7.34
CA ASN A 38 25.25 7.70 8.43
C ASN A 38 24.01 7.36 9.29
N PRO A 39 24.12 7.36 10.63
CA PRO A 39 23.02 7.01 11.53
C PRO A 39 21.74 7.84 11.35
N PHE A 40 21.85 9.08 10.86
CA PHE A 40 20.69 9.92 10.56
C PHE A 40 19.81 9.29 9.47
N PHE A 41 20.40 8.87 8.34
CA PHE A 41 19.65 8.30 7.22
C PHE A 41 19.15 6.89 7.52
N VAL A 42 19.87 6.12 8.34
CA VAL A 42 19.37 4.84 8.88
C VAL A 42 18.12 5.08 9.71
N SER A 43 18.16 6.05 10.63
CA SER A 43 17.00 6.40 11.47
C SER A 43 15.81 6.89 10.65
N LEU A 44 16.06 7.70 9.60
CA LEU A 44 15.03 8.15 8.67
C LEU A 44 14.37 6.98 7.95
N LYS A 45 15.18 6.06 7.40
CA LYS A 45 14.70 4.84 6.74
C LYS A 45 13.81 4.01 7.69
N ASP A 46 14.28 3.79 8.91
CA ASP A 46 13.56 2.97 9.88
C ASP A 46 12.23 3.62 10.31
N GLY A 47 12.22 4.95 10.49
CA GLY A 47 11.00 5.71 10.77
C GLY A 47 10.00 5.64 9.61
N ALA A 48 10.47 5.79 8.38
CA ALA A 48 9.64 5.68 7.18
C ALA A 48 9.07 4.26 7.01
N GLN A 49 9.88 3.22 7.21
CA GLN A 49 9.44 1.83 7.14
C GLN A 49 8.35 1.55 8.16
N LYS A 50 8.54 1.99 9.41
CA LYS A 50 7.56 1.80 10.48
C LYS A 50 6.20 2.41 10.15
N GLU A 51 6.16 3.63 9.59
CA GLU A 51 4.89 4.27 9.22
C GLU A 51 4.28 3.63 7.97
N ALA A 52 5.10 3.22 6.98
CA ALA A 52 4.63 2.49 5.82
C ALA A 52 3.96 1.17 6.22
N ASP A 53 4.58 0.39 7.11
CA ASP A 53 4.02 -0.87 7.62
C ASP A 53 2.69 -0.65 8.35
N LYS A 54 2.63 0.39 9.19
CA LYS A 54 1.42 0.78 9.94
C LYS A 54 0.26 1.17 9.02
N LEU A 55 0.54 1.90 7.95
CA LEU A 55 -0.45 2.31 6.94
C LEU A 55 -0.68 1.24 5.88
N GLY A 56 0.16 0.20 5.87
CA GLY A 56 0.11 -0.91 4.95
C GLY A 56 0.71 -0.64 3.57
N TYR A 57 1.50 0.41 3.37
CA TYR A 57 2.19 0.63 2.10
C TYR A 57 3.41 -0.29 1.94
N ASN A 58 3.78 -0.58 0.69
CA ASN A 58 5.06 -1.22 0.39
C ASN A 58 6.13 -0.14 0.21
N LEU A 59 7.17 -0.14 1.06
CA LEU A 59 8.27 0.82 0.97
C LEU A 59 9.50 0.18 0.31
N VAL A 60 10.02 0.82 -0.73
CA VAL A 60 11.29 0.46 -1.36
C VAL A 60 12.29 1.56 -1.06
N VAL A 61 13.43 1.20 -0.48
CA VAL A 61 14.48 2.16 -0.12
C VAL A 61 15.67 1.97 -1.05
N LEU A 62 16.09 3.04 -1.72
CA LEU A 62 17.26 3.06 -2.58
C LEU A 62 18.38 3.89 -1.95
N ASP A 63 19.54 3.27 -1.79
CA ASP A 63 20.77 3.94 -1.39
C ASP A 63 21.55 4.42 -2.62
N SER A 64 21.63 5.74 -2.80
CA SER A 64 22.29 6.40 -3.92
C SER A 64 23.83 6.42 -3.78
N GLN A 65 24.38 6.03 -2.63
CA GLN A 65 25.82 5.96 -2.36
C GLN A 65 26.56 7.28 -2.64
N ASN A 66 25.92 8.41 -2.38
CA ASN A 66 26.36 9.77 -2.69
C ASN A 66 26.70 10.01 -4.18
N ASN A 67 26.12 9.21 -5.08
CA ASN A 67 26.29 9.35 -6.51
C ASN A 67 24.99 9.86 -7.15
N PRO A 68 24.97 11.08 -7.73
CA PRO A 68 23.76 11.65 -8.34
C PRO A 68 23.31 10.95 -9.64
N ALA A 69 24.15 10.06 -10.21
CA ALA A 69 23.78 9.24 -11.35
C ALA A 69 23.18 7.88 -10.97
N LYS A 70 23.09 7.58 -9.67
CA LYS A 70 22.52 6.35 -9.12
C LYS A 70 21.10 6.56 -8.58
#